data_AF-A0A4U5NKI0-F1
#
_entry.id   AF-A0A4U5NKI0-F1
#
_cell.length_a   1.000
_cell.length_b   1.000
_cell.length_c   1.000
_cell.angle_alpha   90.00
_cell.angle_beta   90.00
_cell.angle_gamma   90.00
#
_symmetry.space_group_name_H-M   'P 1'
#
loop_
_entity.id
_entity.type
_entity.pdbx_description
1 polymer ?
#
loop_
_entity_poly.entity_id
_entity_poly.type
_entity_poly.pdbx_seq_one_letter_code
_entity_poly.pdbx_strand_id
1 'polypeptide(L)'
;MKTFLLLVALFALSSLALANGMPDMCKLCQDLVLGGQKVAEYKNEWLKSHISDICQKFGEHEQMCTQVLNMFSGLLNTMIKEKVPPQEACSALQLCSKM
;
A
#
# COMPACT_ATOMS: atom_id res chain seq x y z
N MET A 1 -2.27 -28.41 -28.37
CA MET A 1 -2.17 -28.70 -26.92
C MET A 1 -0.79 -28.40 -26.35
N LYS A 2 0.32 -28.94 -26.89
CA LYS A 2 1.69 -28.66 -26.40
C LYS A 2 2.07 -27.17 -26.42
N THR A 3 1.73 -26.45 -27.49
CA THR A 3 2.00 -25.00 -27.63
C THR A 3 1.24 -24.17 -26.58
N PHE A 4 0.01 -24.55 -26.26
CA PHE A 4 -0.80 -23.86 -25.26
C PHE A 4 -0.26 -24.07 -23.85
N LEU A 5 0.21 -25.28 -23.54
CA LEU A 5 0.87 -25.60 -22.27
C LEU A 5 2.19 -24.83 -22.10
N LEU A 6 2.96 -24.66 -23.18
CA LEU A 6 4.20 -23.87 -23.15
C LEU A 6 3.94 -22.37 -22.91
N LEU A 7 2.91 -21.82 -23.55
CA LEU A 7 2.50 -20.42 -23.33
C LEU A 7 2.00 -20.20 -21.89
N VAL A 8 1.20 -21.13 -21.36
CA VAL A 8 0.74 -21.08 -19.96
C VAL A 8 1.90 -21.19 -18.98
N ALA A 9 2.89 -22.07 -19.24
CA ALA A 9 4.09 -22.18 -18.42
C ALA A 9 4.95 -20.92 -18.45
N LEU A 10 5.13 -20.28 -19.61
CA LEU A 10 5.87 -19.01 -19.75
C LEU A 10 5.16 -17.86 -19.00
N PHE A 11 3.84 -17.77 -19.12
CA PHE A 11 3.06 -16.79 -18.35
C PHE A 11 3.17 -17.05 -16.84
N ALA A 12 3.02 -18.30 -16.38
CA ALA A 12 3.14 -18.65 -14.97
C ALA A 12 4.54 -18.35 -14.38
N LEU A 13 5.60 -18.62 -15.15
CA LEU A 13 6.98 -18.28 -14.77
C LEU A 13 7.19 -16.77 -14.65
N SER A 14 6.58 -15.98 -15.53
CA SER A 14 6.64 -14.51 -15.44
C SER A 14 5.90 -13.95 -14.21
N SER A 15 4.79 -14.59 -13.81
CA SER A 15 4.04 -14.21 -12.61
C SER A 15 4.78 -14.54 -11.31
N LEU A 16 5.54 -15.65 -11.28
CA LEU A 16 6.36 -16.05 -10.14
C LEU A 16 7.52 -15.08 -9.88
N ALA A 17 8.03 -14.41 -10.93
CA ALA A 17 9.08 -13.39 -10.80
C ALA A 17 8.57 -12.09 -10.13
N LEU A 18 7.29 -11.74 -10.30
CA LEU A 18 6.66 -10.55 -9.67
C LEU A 18 6.34 -10.75 -8.18
N ALA A 19 6.21 -12.00 -7.72
CA ALA A 19 5.88 -12.30 -6.33
C ALA A 19 7.06 -12.04 -5.37
N ASN A 20 8.30 -12.06 -5.87
CA ASN A 20 9.51 -11.90 -5.06
C ASN A 20 9.94 -10.43 -5.03
N GLY A 21 9.16 -9.57 -4.37
CA GLY A 21 9.58 -8.18 -4.14
C GLY A 21 8.47 -7.15 -3.94
N MET A 22 7.20 -7.50 -4.16
CA MET A 22 6.12 -6.56 -3.90
C MET A 22 5.81 -6.51 -2.39
N PRO A 23 5.87 -5.31 -1.76
CA PRO A 23 5.50 -5.17 -0.36
C PRO A 23 4.07 -5.67 -0.12
N ASP A 24 3.84 -6.37 0.98
CA ASP A 24 2.50 -6.66 1.46
C ASP A 24 1.79 -5.32 1.73
N MET A 25 0.91 -4.93 0.81
CA MET A 25 0.20 -3.65 0.84
C MET A 25 -0.78 -3.56 2.02
N CYS A 26 -1.31 -4.71 2.48
CA CYS A 26 -2.12 -4.75 3.69
C CYS A 26 -1.25 -4.39 4.89
N LYS A 27 -0.11 -5.08 5.05
CA LYS A 27 0.82 -4.85 6.16
C LYS A 27 1.37 -3.43 6.17
N LEU A 28 1.78 -2.91 5.01
CA LEU A 28 2.28 -1.55 4.86
C LEU A 28 1.22 -0.51 5.28
N CYS A 29 -0.03 -0.69 4.85
CA CYS A 29 -1.13 0.17 5.27
C CYS A 29 -1.34 0.11 6.79
N GLN A 30 -1.36 -1.09 7.38
CA GLN A 30 -1.60 -1.27 8.80
C GLN A 30 -0.51 -0.61 9.65
N ASP A 31 0.75 -0.78 9.25
CA ASP A 31 1.89 -0.18 9.93
C ASP A 31 1.85 1.35 9.83
N LEU A 32 1.41 1.90 8.69
CA LEU A 32 1.21 3.34 8.51
C LEU A 32 0.09 3.89 9.41
N VAL A 33 -1.06 3.23 9.46
CA VAL A 33 -2.19 3.62 10.33
C VAL A 33 -1.78 3.54 11.80
N LEU A 34 -1.17 2.44 12.22
CA LEU A 34 -0.72 2.23 13.59
C LEU A 34 0.36 3.24 13.99
N GLY A 35 1.29 3.55 13.06
CA GLY A 35 2.32 4.56 13.24
C GLY A 35 1.69 5.93 13.50
N GLY A 36 0.75 6.35 12.66
CA GLY A 36 0.05 7.62 12.81
C GLY A 36 -0.71 7.72 14.14
N GLN A 37 -1.38 6.64 14.56
CA GLN A 37 -2.13 6.60 15.82
C GLN A 37 -1.26 6.66 17.08
N LYS A 38 0.02 6.32 16.97
CA LYS A 38 1.01 6.36 18.07
C LYS A 38 1.70 7.72 18.20
N VAL A 39 1.55 8.61 17.20
CA VAL A 39 2.07 9.98 17.30
C VAL A 39 1.24 10.75 18.33
N ALA A 40 1.90 11.32 19.35
CA ALA A 40 1.24 12.03 20.44
C ALA A 40 0.36 13.20 19.94
N GLU A 41 0.87 13.98 18.99
CA GLU A 41 0.15 15.05 18.32
C GLU A 41 0.15 14.80 16.80
N TYR A 42 -0.71 13.88 16.36
CA TYR A 42 -0.84 13.57 14.94
C TYR A 42 -1.27 14.81 14.12
N LYS A 43 -0.55 15.09 13.04
CA LYS A 43 -0.90 16.11 12.05
C LYS A 43 -0.84 15.52 10.63
N ASN A 44 -1.56 16.12 9.70
CA ASN A 44 -1.66 15.62 8.32
C ASN A 44 -0.28 15.59 7.63
N GLU A 45 0.66 16.43 8.06
CA GLU A 45 2.03 16.50 7.57
C GLU A 45 2.82 15.23 7.85
N TRP A 46 2.52 14.52 8.95
CA TRP A 46 3.17 13.25 9.29
C TRP A 46 2.94 12.22 8.18
N LEU A 47 1.68 12.09 7.73
CA LEU A 47 1.31 11.15 6.68
C LEU A 47 1.88 11.57 5.32
N LYS A 48 1.86 12.87 5.01
CA LYS A 48 2.48 13.39 3.77
C LYS A 48 3.99 13.08 3.71
N SER A 49 4.71 13.24 4.83
CA SER A 49 6.13 12.90 4.89
C SER A 49 6.36 11.40 4.65
N HIS A 50 5.58 10.53 5.30
CA HIS A 50 5.74 9.09 5.12
C HIS A 50 5.38 8.63 3.71
N ILE A 51 4.36 9.24 3.09
CA ILE A 51 4.04 9.01 1.67
C ILE A 51 5.23 9.40 0.78
N SER A 52 5.86 10.55 1.04
CA SER A 52 7.07 10.98 0.31
C SER A 52 8.20 9.95 0.45
N ASP A 53 8.47 9.49 1.68
CA ASP A 53 9.54 8.51 1.96
C ASP A 53 9.29 7.15 1.30
N ILE A 54 8.03 6.73 1.21
CA ILE A 54 7.63 5.53 0.47
C ILE A 54 7.88 5.75 -1.04
N CYS A 55 7.42 6.88 -1.59
CA CYS A 55 7.43 7.12 -3.02
C CYS A 55 8.80 7.43 -3.62
N GLN A 56 9.73 8.00 -2.85
CA GLN A 56 11.12 8.20 -3.30
C GLN A 56 11.81 6.87 -3.69
N LYS A 57 11.37 5.75 -3.10
CA LYS A 57 11.89 4.41 -3.43
C LYS A 57 11.44 3.91 -4.81
N PHE A 58 10.49 4.58 -5.45
CA PHE A 58 9.94 4.19 -6.75
C PHE A 58 10.66 4.85 -7.94
N GLY A 59 11.70 5.66 -7.70
CA GLY A 59 12.55 6.23 -8.74
C GLY A 59 11.74 7.04 -9.77
N GLU A 60 11.82 6.67 -11.05
CA GLU A 60 11.08 7.35 -12.14
C GLU A 60 9.56 7.36 -11.95
N HIS A 61 9.01 6.45 -11.12
CA HIS A 61 7.59 6.35 -10.82
C HIS A 61 7.17 7.11 -9.55
N GLU A 62 8.07 7.86 -8.90
CA GLU A 62 7.81 8.61 -7.66
C GLU A 62 6.57 9.51 -7.77
N GLN A 63 6.42 10.22 -8.89
CA GLN A 63 5.28 11.12 -9.10
C GLN A 63 3.95 10.36 -9.17
N MET A 64 3.92 9.25 -9.89
CA MET A 64 2.73 8.39 -9.99
C MET A 64 2.39 7.80 -8.60
N CYS A 65 3.39 7.29 -7.88
CA CYS A 65 3.22 6.81 -6.51
C CYS A 65 2.61 7.89 -5.61
N THR A 66 3.16 9.10 -5.67
CA THR A 66 2.74 10.22 -4.83
C THR A 66 1.29 10.62 -5.13
N GLN A 67 0.91 10.68 -6.41
CA GLN A 67 -0.48 10.95 -6.81
C GLN A 67 -1.44 9.88 -6.27
N VAL A 68 -1.08 8.61 -6.41
CA VAL A 68 -1.90 7.49 -5.93
C VAL A 68 -2.09 7.54 -4.43
N LEU A 69 -1.01 7.66 -3.66
CA LEU A 69 -1.10 7.69 -2.20
C LEU A 69 -1.79 8.97 -1.68
N ASN A 70 -1.65 10.10 -2.38
CA ASN A 70 -2.35 11.33 -2.01
C ASN A 70 -3.88 11.20 -2.15
N MET A 71 -4.39 10.42 -3.12
CA MET A 71 -5.83 10.14 -3.22
C MET A 71 -6.39 9.46 -1.96
N PHE A 72 -5.60 8.55 -1.36
CA PHE A 72 -6.00 7.85 -0.14
C PHE A 72 -5.72 8.63 1.15
N SER A 73 -4.81 9.61 1.10
CA SER A 73 -4.30 10.34 2.27
C SER A 73 -5.38 11.07 3.07
N GLY A 74 -6.43 11.58 2.40
CA GLY A 74 -7.54 12.26 3.07
C GLY A 74 -8.31 11.31 3.99
N LEU A 75 -8.72 10.16 3.45
CA LEU A 75 -9.43 9.13 4.21
C LEU A 75 -8.53 8.52 5.32
N LEU A 76 -7.26 8.24 5.01
CA LEU A 76 -6.30 7.77 6.01
C LEU A 76 -6.11 8.76 7.16
N ASN A 77 -6.02 10.06 6.89
CA ASN A 77 -5.92 11.09 7.92
C ASN A 77 -7.12 11.07 8.87
N THR A 78 -8.34 10.92 8.34
CA THR A 78 -9.55 10.79 9.16
C THR A 78 -9.50 9.53 10.02
N MET A 79 -9.24 8.38 9.41
CA MET A 79 -9.19 7.08 10.11
C MET A 79 -8.11 7.03 11.20
N ILE A 80 -6.96 7.65 10.97
CA ILE A 80 -5.89 7.76 11.97
C ILE A 80 -6.36 8.61 13.16
N LYS A 81 -6.95 9.78 12.92
CA LYS A 81 -7.44 10.68 13.98
C LYS A 81 -8.56 10.06 14.80
N GLU A 82 -9.46 9.34 14.13
CA GLU A 82 -10.58 8.62 14.76
C GLU A 82 -10.17 7.29 15.41
N LYS A 83 -8.88 6.94 15.35
CA LYS A 83 -8.32 5.70 15.93
C LYS A 83 -9.02 4.44 15.40
N VAL A 84 -9.46 4.45 14.14
CA VAL A 84 -10.06 3.29 13.46
C VAL A 84 -9.05 2.13 13.46
N PRO A 85 -9.43 0.90 13.83
CA PRO A 85 -8.51 -0.23 13.86
C PRO A 85 -7.77 -0.39 12.53
N PRO A 86 -6.43 -0.65 12.52
CA PRO A 86 -5.66 -0.75 11.28
C PRO A 86 -6.22 -1.76 10.26
N GLN A 87 -6.72 -2.91 10.72
CA GLN A 87 -7.38 -3.89 9.85
C GLN A 87 -8.59 -3.28 9.13
N GLU A 88 -9.46 -2.60 9.87
CA GLU A 88 -10.69 -2.00 9.33
C GLU A 88 -10.37 -0.85 8.37
N ALA A 89 -9.46 0.04 8.77
CA ALA A 89 -9.01 1.16 7.95
C ALA A 89 -8.44 0.68 6.60
N CYS A 90 -7.59 -0.35 6.63
CA CYS A 90 -6.95 -0.86 5.42
C CYS A 90 -7.87 -1.75 4.58
N SER A 91 -8.87 -2.39 5.19
CA SER A 91 -9.95 -3.06 4.45
C SER A 91 -10.89 -2.07 3.76
N ALA A 92 -11.14 -0.88 4.34
CA ALA A 92 -11.92 0.18 3.68
C ALA A 92 -11.24 0.68 2.39
N LEU A 93 -9.91 0.62 2.32
CA LEU A 93 -9.11 0.92 1.15
C LEU A 93 -8.93 -0.29 0.19
N GLN A 94 -9.55 -1.42 0.50
CA GLN A 94 -9.40 -2.68 -0.24
C GLN A 94 -7.96 -3.22 -0.29
N LEU A 95 -7.10 -2.76 0.63
CA LEU A 95 -5.72 -3.23 0.75
C LEU A 95 -5.62 -4.49 1.61
N CYS A 96 -6.57 -4.70 2.52
CA CYS A 96 -6.70 -5.91 3.32
C CYS A 96 -8.05 -6.59 3.04
N SER A 97 -8.03 -7.91 2.90
CA SER A 97 -9.26 -8.71 2.91
C SER A 97 -10.04 -8.44 4.20
N LYS A 98 -11.37 -8.27 4.08
CA LYS A 98 -12.24 -8.27 5.26
C LYS A 98 -12.16 -9.66 5.88
N MET A 99 -11.77 -9.74 7.15
CA MET A 99 -11.81 -10.99 7.91
C MET A 99 -13.25 -11.32 8.29
#